data_AF-A0A0Q4YSW7-F1
#
_entry.id   AF-A0A0Q4YSW7-F1
#
_cell.length_a   1.000
_cell.length_b   1.000
_cell.length_c   1.000
_cell.angle_alpha   90.00
_cell.angle_beta   90.00
_cell.angle_gamma   90.00
#
_symmetry.space_group_name_H-M   'P 1'
#
loop_
_entity.id
_entity.type
_entity.pdbx_description
1 polymer ?
#
loop_
_entity_poly.entity_id
_entity_poly.type
_entity_poly.pdbx_seq_one_letter_code
_entity_poly.pdbx_strand_id
1 'polypeptide(L)'
;MTETQTSSPADWAELVARGYADEAAPPLTPDLLDAVRETLRRAGLDRPHAASLDADAVKRANEGLDAFELELGAVVGPRLAELPANGRPAFVQRSEAGRPLRAYGGQ
;
A
#
# COMPACT_ATOMS: atom_id res chain seq x y z
N MET A 1 6.01 -28.25 -20.58
CA MET A 1 6.72 -27.58 -19.47
C MET A 1 5.90 -26.36 -19.12
N THR A 2 4.99 -26.48 -18.15
CA THR A 2 4.30 -25.33 -17.56
C THR A 2 5.04 -25.03 -16.28
N GLU A 3 5.81 -23.96 -16.30
CA GLU A 3 6.61 -23.50 -15.18
C GLU A 3 5.73 -23.23 -13.95
N THR A 4 6.19 -23.81 -12.85
CA THR A 4 5.88 -23.56 -11.45
C THR A 4 5.44 -22.14 -11.14
N GLN A 5 4.22 -21.96 -10.65
CA GLN A 5 3.94 -21.00 -9.59
C GLN A 5 3.57 -21.80 -8.34
N THR A 6 4.60 -22.43 -7.76
CA THR A 6 4.63 -22.64 -6.32
C THR A 6 4.39 -21.28 -5.70
N SER A 7 3.17 -21.04 -5.22
CA SER A 7 2.86 -19.93 -4.35
C SER A 7 3.84 -20.00 -3.19
N SER A 8 4.95 -19.28 -3.32
CA SER A 8 5.73 -18.88 -2.16
C SER A 8 4.74 -18.27 -1.18
N PRO A 9 4.91 -18.47 0.15
CA PRO A 9 4.08 -17.82 1.14
C PRO A 9 3.86 -16.39 0.68
N ALA A 10 2.61 -16.06 0.29
CA ALA A 10 2.32 -14.92 -0.59
C ALA A 10 3.16 -13.72 -0.14
N ASP A 11 4.01 -13.14 -1.00
CA ASP A 11 4.86 -12.01 -0.57
C ASP A 11 3.90 -10.83 -0.34
N TRP A 12 3.52 -10.65 0.94
CA TRP A 12 2.51 -9.68 1.35
C TRP A 12 2.96 -8.27 0.97
N ALA A 13 4.27 -8.01 1.07
CA ALA A 13 4.87 -6.75 0.65
C ALA A 13 4.66 -6.50 -0.85
N GLU A 14 4.86 -7.49 -1.72
CA GLU A 14 4.59 -7.38 -3.16
C GLU A 14 3.10 -7.17 -3.46
N LEU A 15 2.22 -7.91 -2.80
CA LEU A 15 0.76 -7.75 -2.96
C LEU A 15 0.30 -6.34 -2.58
N VAL A 16 0.75 -5.84 -1.43
CA VAL A 16 0.43 -4.48 -0.97
C VAL A 16 1.07 -3.44 -1.88
N ALA A 17 2.34 -3.59 -2.24
CA ALA A 17 3.04 -2.62 -3.11
C ALA A 17 2.37 -2.50 -4.47
N ARG A 18 1.95 -3.63 -5.07
CA ARG A 18 1.26 -3.63 -6.37
C ARG A 18 -0.13 -3.01 -6.27
N GLY A 19 -0.88 -3.32 -5.22
CA GLY A 19 -2.19 -2.71 -4.98
C GLY A 19 -2.08 -1.20 -4.69
N TYR A 20 -1.05 -0.79 -3.95
CA TYR A 20 -0.75 0.61 -3.69
C TYR A 20 -0.38 1.34 -4.98
N ALA A 21 0.44 0.74 -5.86
CA ALA A 21 0.82 1.33 -7.14
C ALA A 21 -0.34 1.43 -8.16
N ASP A 22 -1.29 0.49 -8.11
CA ASP A 22 -2.52 0.50 -8.94
C ASP A 22 -3.44 1.66 -8.55
N GLU A 23 -3.51 1.96 -7.25
CA GLU A 23 -4.33 3.04 -6.68
C GLU A 23 -3.59 4.39 -6.58
N ALA A 24 -2.27 4.40 -6.71
CA ALA A 24 -1.45 5.60 -6.59
C ALA A 24 -1.59 6.50 -7.82
N ALA A 25 -1.73 7.81 -7.59
CA ALA A 25 -1.82 8.81 -8.64
C ALA A 25 -0.85 9.96 -8.34
N PRO A 26 0.19 10.21 -9.17
CA PRO A 26 0.58 9.55 -10.44
C PRO A 26 1.16 8.13 -10.29
N PRO A 27 1.26 7.34 -11.39
CA PRO A 27 1.78 5.97 -11.36
C PRO A 27 3.22 5.92 -10.83
N LEU A 28 3.47 5.02 -9.89
CA LEU A 28 4.79 4.82 -9.32
C LEU A 28 5.75 4.25 -10.37
N THR A 29 6.96 4.80 -10.41
CA THR A 29 8.05 4.21 -11.19
C THR A 29 8.46 2.86 -10.58
N PRO A 30 9.10 1.96 -11.36
CA PRO A 30 9.58 0.69 -10.83
C PRO A 30 10.57 0.84 -9.65
N ASP A 31 11.35 1.93 -9.63
CA ASP A 31 12.25 2.26 -8.53
C ASP A 31 11.49 2.61 -7.23
N LEU A 32 10.45 3.44 -7.34
CA LEU A 32 9.56 3.77 -6.23
C LEU A 32 8.77 2.55 -5.74
N LEU A 33 8.37 1.66 -6.65
CA LEU A 33 7.70 0.41 -6.30
C LEU A 33 8.63 -0.50 -5.47
N ASP A 34 9.91 -0.57 -5.82
CA ASP A 34 10.89 -1.37 -5.06
C ASP A 34 11.15 -0.76 -3.67
N ALA A 35 11.25 0.56 -3.58
CA ALA A 35 11.35 1.27 -2.29
C ALA A 35 10.12 1.03 -1.39
N VAL A 36 8.91 1.00 -1.96
CA VAL A 36 7.69 0.65 -1.24
C VAL A 36 7.74 -0.80 -0.75
N ARG A 37 8.19 -1.75 -1.58
CA ARG A 37 8.35 -3.16 -1.18
C ARG A 37 9.33 -3.30 -0.02
N GLU A 38 10.48 -2.64 -0.08
CA GLU A 38 11.45 -2.62 1.02
C GLU A 38 10.85 -2.04 2.31
N THR A 39 10.11 -0.94 2.19
CA THR A 39 9.45 -0.29 3.33
C THR A 39 8.45 -1.23 4.00
N LEU A 40 7.63 -1.94 3.21
CA LEU A 40 6.67 -2.91 3.70
C LEU A 40 7.34 -4.14 4.34
N ARG A 41 8.45 -4.61 3.76
CA ARG A 41 9.27 -5.69 4.37
C ARG A 41 9.81 -5.27 5.73
N ARG A 42 10.36 -4.05 5.84
CA ARG A 42 10.83 -3.47 7.12
C ARG A 42 9.70 -3.31 8.13
N ALA A 43 8.48 -3.06 7.67
CA ALA A 43 7.28 -3.00 8.51
C ALA A 43 6.79 -4.38 9.02
N GLY A 44 7.38 -5.47 8.53
CA GLY A 44 7.10 -6.84 8.98
C GLY A 44 6.28 -7.69 8.01
N LEU A 45 6.02 -7.21 6.78
CA LEU A 45 5.30 -7.97 5.74
C LEU A 45 6.20 -8.97 4.98
N ASP A 46 7.45 -9.14 5.41
CA ASP A 46 8.40 -10.12 4.87
C ASP A 46 8.01 -11.59 5.20
N ARG A 47 7.23 -11.81 6.25
CA ARG A 47 6.80 -13.15 6.67
C ARG A 47 5.33 -13.40 6.34
N PRO A 48 4.98 -14.65 5.98
CA PRO A 48 3.57 -15.03 5.85
C PRO A 48 2.86 -14.88 7.19
N HIS A 49 1.84 -14.03 7.23
CA HIS A 49 0.89 -14.01 8.34
C HIS A 49 -0.07 -15.19 8.22
N ALA A 50 -0.32 -15.90 9.34
CA ALA A 50 -1.02 -17.19 9.35
C ALA A 50 -2.51 -17.11 8.93
N ALA A 51 -3.13 -15.93 8.96
CA ALA A 51 -4.55 -15.77 8.62
C ALA A 51 -4.93 -14.37 8.08
N SER A 52 -4.35 -13.30 8.63
CA SER A 52 -4.67 -11.90 8.28
C SER A 52 -3.60 -10.99 8.89
N LEU A 53 -3.31 -9.85 8.27
CA LEU A 53 -2.39 -8.89 8.88
C LEU A 53 -2.97 -8.36 10.21
N ASP A 54 -2.18 -8.38 11.29
CA ASP A 54 -2.60 -7.74 12.55
C ASP A 54 -2.76 -6.23 12.38
N ALA A 55 -3.66 -5.61 13.15
CA ALA A 55 -3.88 -4.16 13.12
C ALA A 55 -2.59 -3.36 13.39
N ASP A 56 -1.70 -3.90 14.21
CA ASP A 56 -0.39 -3.31 14.51
C ASP A 56 0.58 -3.39 13.32
N ALA A 57 0.52 -4.48 12.54
CA ALA A 57 1.27 -4.61 11.29
C ALA A 57 0.70 -3.69 10.19
N VAL A 58 -0.62 -3.55 10.11
CA VAL A 58 -1.28 -2.57 9.23
C VAL A 58 -0.85 -1.16 9.60
N LYS A 59 -0.79 -0.83 10.90
CA LYS A 59 -0.30 0.47 11.38
C LYS A 59 1.15 0.71 10.95
N ARG A 60 2.06 -0.25 11.18
CA ARG A 60 3.47 -0.13 10.78
C ARG A 60 3.63 0.05 9.27
N ALA A 61 2.88 -0.70 8.46
CA ALA A 61 2.90 -0.57 7.01
C ALA A 61 2.47 0.84 6.58
N ASN A 62 1.40 1.37 7.15
CA ASN A 62 0.95 2.74 6.88
C ASN A 62 1.93 3.81 7.38
N GLU A 63 2.59 3.62 8.52
CA GLU A 63 3.63 4.55 9.01
C GLU A 63 4.85 4.56 8.07
N GLY A 64 5.25 3.39 7.55
CA GLY A 64 6.31 3.31 6.54
C GLY A 64 5.92 4.02 5.23
N LEU A 65 4.70 3.80 4.75
CA LEU A 65 4.18 4.49 3.56
C LEU A 65 4.10 6.01 3.78
N ASP A 66 3.64 6.48 4.94
CA ASP A 66 3.56 7.91 5.26
C ASP A 66 4.94 8.57 5.32
N ALA A 67 5.94 7.87 5.86
CA ALA A 67 7.34 8.32 5.82
C ALA A 67 7.87 8.41 4.38
N PHE A 68 7.58 7.41 3.54
CA PHE A 68 7.95 7.43 2.13
C PHE A 68 7.26 8.57 1.35
N GLU A 69 5.98 8.82 1.60
CA GLU A 69 5.23 9.94 1.03
C GLU A 69 5.80 11.29 1.49
N LEU A 70 6.24 11.39 2.74
CA LEU A 70 6.90 12.58 3.29
C LEU A 70 8.26 12.83 2.61
N GLU A 71 9.05 11.78 2.37
CA GLU A 71 10.31 11.86 1.63
C GLU A 71 10.10 12.28 0.16
N LEU A 72 9.03 11.78 -0.47
CA LEU A 72 8.60 12.20 -1.81
C LEU A 72 8.01 13.62 -1.85
N GLY A 73 7.59 14.15 -0.69
CA GLY A 73 6.89 15.43 -0.60
C GLY A 73 5.51 15.42 -1.26
N ALA A 74 4.91 14.25 -1.46
CA ALA A 74 3.64 14.09 -2.16
C ALA A 74 2.82 12.96 -1.53
N VAL A 75 1.54 13.25 -1.27
CA VAL A 75 0.56 12.20 -0.90
C VAL A 75 0.13 11.54 -2.20
N VAL A 76 0.59 10.32 -2.41
CA VAL A 76 0.49 9.63 -3.70
C VAL A 76 -0.42 8.43 -3.65
N GLY A 77 -0.75 7.87 -2.47
CA GLY A 77 -1.54 6.64 -2.43
C GLY A 77 -2.50 6.49 -1.24
N PRO A 78 -3.34 5.44 -1.30
CA PRO A 78 -4.32 5.15 -0.26
C PRO A 78 -3.67 4.48 0.95
N ARG A 79 -4.41 4.42 2.07
CA ARG A 79 -3.96 3.69 3.26
C ARG A 79 -4.43 2.24 3.21
N LEU A 80 -3.56 1.33 3.66
CA LEU A 80 -3.92 -0.07 3.81
C LEU A 80 -4.92 -0.21 4.96
N ALA A 81 -6.10 -0.77 4.69
CA ALA A 81 -7.13 -1.03 5.71
C ALA A 81 -7.03 -2.44 6.27
N GLU A 82 -6.98 -3.44 5.37
CA GLU A 82 -6.88 -4.85 5.74
C GLU A 82 -6.19 -5.63 4.63
N LEU A 83 -5.57 -6.75 5.00
CA LEU A 83 -5.09 -7.74 4.05
C LEU A 83 -5.40 -9.14 4.60
N PRO A 84 -6.39 -9.84 4.01
CA PRO A 84 -6.69 -11.24 4.35
C PRO A 84 -5.67 -12.19 3.70
N ALA A 85 -5.37 -13.33 4.32
CA ALA A 85 -4.28 -14.23 3.87
C ALA A 85 -4.36 -14.73 2.42
N ASN A 86 -5.56 -14.80 1.85
CA ASN A 86 -5.79 -15.31 0.50
C ASN A 86 -6.50 -14.28 -0.39
N GLY A 87 -6.61 -13.02 0.05
CA GLY A 87 -7.43 -12.04 -0.64
C GLY A 87 -6.65 -10.80 -1.06
N ARG A 88 -7.39 -9.87 -1.65
CA ARG A 88 -6.84 -8.61 -2.14
C ARG A 88 -6.66 -7.65 -0.96
N PRO A 89 -5.54 -6.91 -0.86
CA PRO A 89 -5.43 -5.83 0.10
C PRO A 89 -6.56 -4.83 -0.13
N ALA A 90 -7.29 -4.51 0.94
CA ALA A 90 -8.26 -3.44 0.91
C ALA A 90 -7.55 -2.13 1.24
N PHE A 91 -7.74 -1.15 0.37
CA PHE A 91 -7.22 0.18 0.56
C PHE A 91 -8.38 1.13 0.83
N VAL A 92 -8.16 2.05 1.76
CA VAL A 92 -9.03 3.18 1.99
C VAL A 92 -8.35 4.42 1.43
N GLN A 93 -8.95 5.00 0.41
CA GLN A 93 -8.55 6.30 -0.10
C GLN A 93 -8.58 7.28 1.09
N ARG A 94 -7.49 8.03 1.30
CA ARG A 94 -7.56 9.20 2.19
C ARG A 94 -8.60 10.09 1.52
N SER A 95 -9.81 10.16 2.08
CA SER A 95 -10.85 11.00 1.50
C SER A 95 -10.26 12.36 1.19
N GLU A 96 -10.45 12.86 -0.04
CA GLU A 96 -10.18 14.26 -0.41
C GLU A 96 -10.96 15.27 0.48
N ALA A 97 -11.75 14.77 1.43
CA ALA A 97 -12.61 15.48 2.37
C ALA A 97 -11.89 16.03 3.62
N GLY A 98 -10.59 16.33 3.54
CA GLY A 98 -9.97 17.32 4.43
C GLY A 98 -10.15 18.76 3.92
N ARG A 99 -10.50 18.92 2.63
CA ARG A 99 -10.86 20.20 2.06
C ARG A 99 -12.32 20.12 1.60
N PRO A 100 -13.25 20.94 2.13
CA PRO A 100 -14.43 21.22 1.35
C PRO A 100 -13.92 21.70 -0.02
N LEU A 101 -14.37 21.05 -1.09
CA LEU A 101 -14.31 21.61 -2.44
C LEU A 101 -14.84 23.03 -2.30
N ARG A 102 -13.97 24.04 -2.24
CA ARG A 102 -14.40 25.42 -2.45
C ARG A 102 -15.01 25.37 -3.83
N ALA A 103 -16.33 25.45 -3.89
CA ALA A 103 -17.03 25.66 -5.15
C ALA A 103 -16.36 26.87 -5.81
N TYR A 104 -15.68 26.62 -6.91
CA TYR A 104 -15.16 27.67 -7.77
C TYR A 104 -16.36 28.44 -8.32
N GLY A 105 -16.56 29.67 -7.82
CA GLY A 105 -17.49 30.68 -8.36
C GLY A 105 -18.97 30.31 -8.21
N GLY A 106 -19.83 31.10 -7.60
CA GLY A 106 -19.84 32.55 -7.44
C GLY A 106 -21.27 33.00 -7.77
N GLN A 107 -21.84 33.89 -6.96
CA GLN A 107 -22.76 34.98 -7.34
C GLN A 107 -22.67 36.04 -6.24
#